data_AF-A0A2N1W7Z2-F1
#
_entry.id   AF-A0A2N1W7Z2-F1
#
_cell.length_a   1.000
_cell.length_b   1.000
_cell.length_c   1.000
_cell.angle_alpha   90.00
_cell.angle_beta   90.00
_cell.angle_gamma   90.00
#
_symmetry.space_group_name_H-M   'P 1'
#
loop_
_entity.id
_entity.type
_entity.pdbx_description
1 polymer ?
#
loop_
_entity_poly.entity_id
_entity_poly.type
_entity_poly.pdbx_seq_one_letter_code
_entity_poly.pdbx_strand_id
1 'polypeptide(L)'
;MNKECNDKKELILDYIYGEIHDAAEVSKVKKHIETCADCAAVYASYKKIADAASEIKVDFPDSVWAMHRKGIHEKIEAQKNRKFAFITDLFRSSTFKRAGIATIMAVFVAGAAFQYVRTQDNLRSQAEIREKMEIIQNIEILERLDFYESLSRANGA
;
A
#
# COMPACT_ATOMS: atom_id res chain seq x y z
N MET A 1 24.22 -25.79 -1.85
CA MET A 1 23.00 -25.05 -2.21
C MET A 1 23.38 -24.00 -3.25
N ASN A 2 22.80 -24.05 -4.44
CA ASN A 2 23.23 -23.23 -5.59
C ASN A 2 22.66 -21.81 -5.48
N LYS A 3 23.41 -20.77 -5.89
CA LYS A 3 22.99 -19.36 -5.79
C LYS A 3 21.66 -19.10 -6.51
N GLU A 4 21.49 -19.75 -7.66
CA GLU A 4 20.24 -19.72 -8.45
C GLU A 4 19.01 -20.23 -7.68
N CYS A 5 19.17 -21.20 -6.76
CA CYS A 5 18.04 -21.72 -5.99
C CYS A 5 17.58 -20.76 -4.89
N ASN A 6 18.46 -19.91 -4.36
CA ASN A 6 18.07 -18.91 -3.37
C ASN A 6 17.27 -17.79 -4.03
N ASP A 7 17.78 -17.23 -5.12
CA ASP A 7 17.10 -16.17 -5.87
C ASP A 7 15.72 -16.64 -6.40
N LYS A 8 15.58 -17.94 -6.69
CA LYS A 8 14.31 -18.52 -7.14
C LYS A 8 13.33 -18.84 -6.01
N LYS A 9 13.76 -18.97 -4.75
CA LYS A 9 12.86 -19.26 -3.62
C LYS A 9 11.89 -18.12 -3.33
N GLU A 10 12.35 -16.87 -3.42
CA GLU A 10 11.49 -15.70 -3.25
C GLU A 10 10.46 -15.65 -4.39
N LEU A 11 10.92 -15.81 -5.64
CA LEU A 11 10.07 -15.83 -6.82
C LEU A 11 9.05 -17.00 -6.83
N ILE A 12 9.27 -18.09 -6.08
CA ILE A 12 8.29 -19.17 -5.95
C ILE A 12 7.04 -18.68 -5.21
N LEU A 13 7.16 -17.80 -4.22
CA LEU A 13 6.00 -17.23 -3.52
C LEU A 13 5.20 -16.32 -4.44
N ASP A 14 5.88 -15.40 -5.12
CA ASP A 14 5.26 -14.50 -6.10
C ASP A 14 4.55 -15.29 -7.21
N TYR A 15 5.14 -16.42 -7.63
CA TYR A 15 4.53 -17.32 -8.59
C TYR A 15 3.23 -17.97 -8.05
N ILE A 16 3.20 -18.38 -6.77
CA ILE A 16 2.02 -19.00 -6.15
C ILE A 16 0.87 -18.00 -6.02
N TYR A 17 1.16 -16.75 -5.66
CA TYR A 17 0.16 -15.69 -5.51
C TYR A 17 -0.19 -14.97 -6.83
N GLY A 18 0.50 -15.27 -7.92
CA GLY A 18 0.26 -14.67 -9.23
C GLY A 18 0.75 -13.22 -9.34
N GLU A 19 1.76 -12.84 -8.56
CA GLU A 19 2.33 -11.49 -8.50
C GLU A 19 3.41 -11.27 -9.57
N ILE A 20 3.90 -12.34 -10.22
CA ILE A 20 4.81 -12.22 -11.37
C ILE A 20 4.03 -11.84 -12.62
N HIS A 21 4.22 -10.61 -13.10
CA HIS A 21 3.57 -10.10 -14.31
C HIS A 21 4.33 -10.37 -15.61
N ASP A 22 5.65 -10.63 -15.54
CA ASP A 22 6.44 -10.99 -16.72
C ASP A 22 6.29 -12.49 -17.07
N ALA A 23 5.73 -12.77 -18.25
CA ALA A 23 5.54 -14.12 -18.75
C ALA A 23 6.87 -14.89 -18.94
N ALA A 24 7.96 -14.21 -19.28
CA ALA A 24 9.26 -14.84 -19.43
C ALA A 24 9.81 -15.29 -18.07
N GLU A 25 9.61 -14.49 -17.03
CA GLU A 25 9.98 -14.82 -15.65
C GLU A 25 9.13 -15.96 -15.08
N VAL A 26 7.82 -15.94 -15.29
CA VAL A 26 6.91 -17.05 -14.96
C VAL A 26 7.41 -18.37 -15.56
N SER A 27 7.76 -18.36 -16.84
CA SER A 27 8.26 -19.55 -17.54
C SER A 27 9.59 -20.05 -16.95
N LYS A 28 10.50 -19.14 -16.60
CA LYS A 28 11.78 -19.49 -15.95
C LYS A 28 11.58 -20.12 -14.57
N VAL A 29 10.69 -19.56 -13.75
CA VAL A 29 10.38 -20.09 -12.41
C VAL A 29 9.72 -21.46 -12.53
N LYS A 30 8.72 -21.59 -13.40
CA LYS A 30 8.05 -22.87 -13.67
C LYS A 30 9.05 -23.95 -14.11
N LYS A 31 9.90 -23.63 -15.09
CA LYS A 31 10.93 -24.56 -15.57
C LYS A 31 11.90 -24.96 -14.46
N HIS A 32 12.28 -24.03 -13.57
CA HIS A 32 13.16 -24.34 -12.45
C HIS A 32 12.51 -25.26 -11.42
N ILE A 33 11.22 -25.05 -11.11
CA ILE A 33 10.44 -25.94 -10.24
C ILE A 33 10.37 -27.36 -10.85
N GLU A 34 10.20 -27.47 -12.17
CA GLU A 34 10.12 -28.76 -12.86
C GLU A 34 11.47 -29.50 -12.90
N THR A 35 12.60 -28.79 -12.90
CA THR A 35 13.94 -29.40 -13.05
C THR A 35 14.73 -29.54 -11.75
N CYS A 36 14.36 -28.80 -10.69
CA CYS A 36 15.07 -28.81 -9.42
C CYS A 36 14.21 -29.44 -8.31
N ALA A 37 14.61 -30.63 -7.84
CA ALA A 37 13.88 -31.36 -6.79
C ALA A 37 13.74 -30.57 -5.49
N ASP A 38 14.77 -29.81 -5.09
CA ASP A 38 14.74 -28.99 -3.88
C ASP A 38 13.69 -27.87 -4.00
N CYS A 39 13.67 -27.16 -5.12
CA CYS A 39 12.70 -26.09 -5.37
C CYS A 39 11.29 -26.63 -5.59
N ALA A 40 11.14 -27.84 -6.15
CA ALA A 40 9.86 -28.54 -6.24
C ALA A 40 9.28 -28.84 -4.85
N ALA A 41 10.11 -29.30 -3.92
CA ALA A 41 9.69 -29.55 -2.54
C ALA A 41 9.27 -28.26 -1.83
N VAL A 42 10.02 -27.17 -2.02
CA VAL A 42 9.66 -25.85 -1.48
C VAL A 42 8.32 -25.37 -2.05
N TYR A 43 8.15 -25.40 -3.37
CA TYR A 43 6.90 -25.04 -4.03
C TYR A 43 5.72 -25.84 -3.47
N ALA A 44 5.85 -27.17 -3.35
CA ALA A 44 4.80 -28.01 -2.79
C ALA A 44 4.45 -27.63 -1.34
N SER A 45 5.44 -27.26 -0.52
CA SER A 45 5.22 -26.82 0.86
C SER A 45 4.45 -25.50 0.94
N TYR A 46 4.86 -24.50 0.15
CA TYR A 46 4.23 -23.19 0.11
C TYR A 46 2.83 -23.26 -0.49
N LYS A 47 2.66 -24.07 -1.54
CA LYS A 47 1.36 -24.25 -2.19
C LYS A 47 0.33 -24.82 -1.22
N LYS A 48 0.69 -25.82 -0.40
CA LYS A 48 -0.19 -26.35 0.66
C LYS A 48 -0.62 -25.28 1.66
N ILE A 49 0.29 -24.40 2.08
CA ILE A 49 -0.01 -23.31 3.01
C ILE A 49 -0.95 -22.30 2.36
N ALA A 50 -0.66 -21.89 1.12
CA ALA A 50 -1.50 -20.95 0.38
C ALA A 50 -2.91 -21.51 0.13
N ASP A 51 -3.02 -22.79 -0.22
CA ASP A 51 -4.31 -23.45 -0.41
C ASP A 51 -5.10 -23.50 0.91
N ALA A 52 -4.45 -23.91 2.02
CA ALA A 52 -5.08 -23.90 3.34
C ALA A 52 -5.53 -22.49 3.78
N ALA A 53 -4.73 -21.45 3.50
CA ALA A 53 -5.08 -20.07 3.80
C ALA A 53 -6.26 -19.57 2.95
N SER A 54 -6.34 -19.99 1.68
CA SER A 54 -7.42 -19.62 0.77
C SER A 54 -8.79 -20.18 1.17
N GLU A 55 -8.80 -21.31 1.89
CA GLU A 55 -10.02 -21.94 2.42
C GLU A 55 -10.55 -21.24 3.68
N ILE A 56 -9.74 -20.38 4.33
CA ILE A 56 -10.15 -19.62 5.50
C ILE A 56 -11.12 -18.52 5.08
N LYS A 57 -12.41 -18.84 5.08
CA LYS A 57 -13.48 -17.84 5.01
C LYS A 57 -13.69 -17.24 6.39
N VAL A 58 -13.11 -16.07 6.63
CA VAL A 58 -13.42 -15.27 7.82
C VAL A 58 -14.64 -14.42 7.53
N ASP A 59 -15.79 -14.84 8.04
CA ASP A 59 -17.01 -14.04 8.03
C ASP A 59 -17.01 -13.12 9.25
N PHE A 60 -16.53 -11.89 9.05
CA PHE A 60 -16.54 -10.89 10.12
C PHE A 60 -17.95 -10.33 10.33
N PRO A 61 -18.39 -10.12 11.58
CA PRO A 61 -19.70 -9.55 11.85
C PRO A 61 -19.79 -8.12 11.30
N ASP A 62 -21.01 -7.71 10.91
CA ASP A 62 -21.29 -6.41 10.31
C ASP A 62 -20.77 -5.22 11.13
N SER A 63 -20.69 -5.37 12.45
CA SER A 63 -20.14 -4.37 13.36
C SER A 63 -18.66 -4.04 13.08
N VAL A 64 -17.86 -5.04 12.72
CA VAL A 64 -16.44 -4.88 12.37
C VAL A 64 -16.31 -4.12 11.05
N TRP A 65 -17.12 -4.48 10.06
CA TRP A 65 -17.16 -3.77 8.78
C TRP A 65 -17.68 -2.33 8.93
N ALA A 66 -18.66 -2.10 9.79
CA ALA A 66 -19.18 -0.77 10.10
C ALA A 66 -18.10 0.11 10.75
N MET A 67 -17.33 -0.43 11.69
CA MET A 67 -16.19 0.26 12.30
C MET A 67 -15.13 0.63 11.26
N HIS A 68 -14.77 -0.31 10.38
CA HIS A 68 -13.79 -0.07 9.33
C HIS A 68 -14.25 1.03 8.34
N ARG A 69 -15.51 0.96 7.87
CA ARG A 69 -16.12 1.99 7.01
C ARG A 69 -16.13 3.36 7.68
N LYS A 70 -16.45 3.42 8.97
CA LYS A 70 -16.46 4.67 9.73
C LYS A 70 -15.07 5.30 9.77
N GLY A 71 -14.03 4.52 10.04
CA GLY A 71 -12.64 5.01 10.02
C GLY A 71 -12.19 5.53 8.65
N ILE A 72 -12.63 4.90 7.56
CA ILE A 72 -12.39 5.40 6.19
C ILE A 72 -13.10 6.74 5.98
N HIS A 73 -14.38 6.83 6.35
CA HIS A 73 -15.17 8.05 6.21
C HIS A 73 -14.54 9.23 6.96
N GLU A 74 -14.13 9.03 8.21
CA GLU A 74 -13.49 10.06 9.04
C GLU A 74 -12.19 10.57 8.41
N LYS A 75 -11.36 9.67 7.85
CA LYS A 75 -10.14 10.06 7.14
C LYS A 75 -10.42 10.88 5.88
N ILE A 76 -11.46 10.53 5.12
CA ILE A 76 -11.87 11.27 3.92
C ILE A 76 -12.43 12.65 4.30
N GLU A 77 -13.27 12.73 5.32
CA GLU A 77 -13.86 13.99 5.80
C GLU A 77 -12.80 14.94 6.36
N ALA A 78 -11.84 14.42 7.13
CA ALA A 78 -10.72 15.22 7.63
C ALA A 78 -9.89 15.84 6.49
N GLN A 79 -9.68 15.09 5.40
CA GLN A 79 -8.99 15.62 4.22
C GLN A 79 -9.84 16.65 3.45
N LYS A 80 -11.15 16.42 3.33
CA LYS A 80 -12.07 17.33 2.64
C LYS A 80 -12.19 18.67 3.38
N ASN A 81 -12.33 18.63 4.71
CA ASN A 81 -12.43 19.83 5.54
C ASN A 81 -11.14 20.65 5.54
N ARG A 82 -9.95 20.03 5.52
CA ARG A 82 -8.68 20.75 5.35
C ARG A 82 -8.58 21.48 4.01
N LYS A 83 -8.99 20.83 2.91
CA LYS A 83 -8.99 21.46 1.58
C LYS A 83 -10.02 22.59 1.47
N PHE A 84 -11.21 22.40 2.03
CA PHE A 84 -12.26 23.41 2.00
C PHE A 84 -11.92 24.63 2.86
N ALA A 85 -11.40 24.42 4.07
CA ALA A 85 -10.94 25.50 4.94
C ALA A 85 -9.87 26.36 4.26
N PHE A 86 -8.87 25.74 3.63
CA PHE A 86 -7.82 26.44 2.89
C PHE A 86 -8.38 27.29 1.74
N ILE A 87 -9.33 26.76 0.97
CA ILE A 87 -9.95 27.51 -0.14
C ILE A 87 -10.76 28.70 0.41
N THR A 88 -11.59 28.48 1.43
CA THR A 88 -12.41 29.55 2.00
C THR A 88 -11.59 30.67 2.64
N ASP A 89 -10.45 30.35 3.25
CA ASP A 89 -9.57 31.35 3.88
C ASP A 89 -8.82 32.20 2.84
N LEU A 90 -8.42 31.58 1.72
CA LEU A 90 -7.78 32.27 0.59
C LEU A 90 -8.71 33.33 -0.02
N PHE A 91 -10.00 33.00 -0.20
CA PHE A 91 -11.02 33.89 -0.76
C PHE A 91 -11.52 34.96 0.23
N ARG A 92 -11.30 34.79 1.54
CA ARG A 92 -11.72 35.75 2.58
C ARG A 92 -10.66 36.81 2.88
N SER A 93 -9.42 36.62 2.41
CA SER A 93 -8.34 37.61 2.57
C SER A 93 -8.62 38.89 1.74
N SER A 94 -8.45 40.07 2.36
CA SER A 94 -8.83 41.37 1.80
C SER A 94 -8.02 41.82 0.57
N THR A 95 -6.98 41.08 0.22
CA THR A 95 -6.08 41.33 -0.93
C THR A 95 -6.75 41.04 -2.27
N PHE A 96 -7.74 40.13 -2.33
CA PHE A 96 -8.45 39.83 -3.59
C PHE A 96 -9.36 40.97 -4.07
N LYS A 97 -9.82 41.85 -3.17
CA LYS A 97 -10.68 43.00 -3.51
C LYS A 97 -9.96 44.14 -4.25
N ARG A 98 -8.62 44.11 -4.30
CA ARG A 98 -7.78 45.11 -5.00
C ARG A 98 -6.96 44.52 -6.16
N ALA A 99 -7.02 43.22 -6.35
CA ALA A 99 -6.29 42.52 -7.40
C ALA A 99 -7.05 42.65 -8.73
N GLY A 100 -6.48 43.36 -9.71
CA GLY A 100 -7.00 43.40 -11.08
C GLY A 100 -6.91 42.03 -11.77
N ILE A 101 -7.61 41.88 -12.89
CA ILE A 101 -7.68 40.62 -13.67
C ILE A 101 -6.28 40.07 -14.02
N ALA A 102 -5.29 40.95 -14.24
CA ALA A 102 -3.91 40.56 -14.54
C ALA A 102 -3.21 39.83 -13.36
N THR A 103 -3.43 40.26 -12.12
CA THR A 103 -2.85 39.59 -10.95
C THR A 103 -3.49 38.22 -10.70
N ILE A 104 -4.78 38.07 -10.98
CA ILE A 104 -5.47 36.78 -10.88
C ILE A 104 -4.93 35.82 -11.95
N MET A 105 -4.78 36.28 -13.20
CA MET A 105 -4.17 35.50 -14.27
C MET A 105 -2.72 35.10 -13.97
N ALA A 106 -1.91 36.01 -13.42
CA ALA A 106 -0.53 35.71 -13.03
C ALA A 106 -0.46 34.64 -11.93
N VAL A 107 -1.35 34.68 -10.94
CA VAL A 107 -1.44 33.64 -9.89
C VAL A 107 -1.93 32.31 -10.46
N PHE A 108 -2.86 32.31 -11.40
CA PHE A 108 -3.31 31.09 -12.06
C PHE A 108 -2.22 30.47 -12.95
N VAL A 109 -1.48 31.28 -13.71
CA VAL A 109 -0.36 30.81 -14.55
C VAL A 109 0.80 30.31 -13.68
N ALA A 110 1.17 31.06 -12.63
CA ALA A 110 2.19 30.63 -11.67
C ALA A 110 1.74 29.38 -10.90
N GLY A 111 0.47 29.30 -10.53
CA GLY A 111 -0.15 28.13 -9.90
C GLY A 111 -0.12 26.91 -10.81
N ALA A 112 -0.48 27.05 -12.08
CA ALA A 112 -0.44 25.97 -13.07
C ALA A 112 0.99 25.49 -13.35
N ALA A 113 1.95 26.43 -13.48
CA ALA A 113 3.37 26.09 -13.61
C ALA A 113 3.91 25.38 -12.37
N PHE A 114 3.56 25.85 -11.18
CA PHE A 114 3.93 25.22 -9.91
C PHE A 114 3.28 23.84 -9.74
N GLN A 115 2.03 23.66 -10.17
CA GLN A 115 1.34 22.37 -10.13
C GLN A 115 1.97 21.38 -11.11
N TYR A 116 2.41 21.84 -12.29
CA TYR A 116 3.13 21.02 -13.27
C TYR A 116 4.46 20.50 -12.71
N VAL A 117 5.27 21.39 -12.11
CA VAL A 117 6.53 21.01 -11.43
C VAL A 117 6.25 20.08 -10.23
N ARG A 118 5.26 20.40 -9.40
CA ARG A 118 4.89 19.58 -8.24
C ARG A 118 4.34 18.20 -8.62
N THR A 119 3.69 18.07 -9.77
CA THR A 119 3.22 16.77 -10.27
C THR A 119 4.40 15.86 -10.64
N GLN A 120 5.48 16.45 -11.16
CA GLN A 120 6.73 15.73 -11.43
C GLN A 120 7.44 15.31 -10.12
N ASP A 121 7.45 16.17 -9.10
CA ASP A 121 7.99 15.84 -7.77
C ASP A 121 7.11 14.84 -7.00
N ASN A 122 5.79 14.86 -7.18
CA ASN A 122 4.87 13.88 -6.58
C ASN A 122 5.09 12.46 -7.12
N LEU A 123 5.56 12.28 -8.36
CA LEU A 123 5.93 10.96 -8.87
C LEU A 123 7.19 10.43 -8.18
N ARG A 124 8.16 11.31 -7.90
CA ARG A 124 9.35 11.00 -7.09
C ARG A 124 8.99 10.72 -5.63
N SER A 125 8.11 11.53 -5.03
CA SER A 125 7.69 11.32 -3.64
C SER A 125 6.78 10.10 -3.49
N GLN A 126 6.02 9.70 -4.52
CA GLN A 126 5.28 8.43 -4.48
C GLN A 126 6.21 7.21 -4.44
N ALA A 127 7.39 7.26 -5.06
CA ALA A 127 8.41 6.22 -4.90
C ALA A 127 8.93 6.17 -3.45
N GLU A 128 9.17 7.34 -2.84
CA GLU A 128 9.62 7.46 -1.45
C GLU A 128 8.52 7.12 -0.43
N ILE A 129 7.25 7.40 -0.76
CA ILE A 129 6.07 7.03 0.04
C ILE A 129 5.80 5.53 -0.07
N ARG A 130 6.08 4.88 -1.21
CA ARG A 130 6.00 3.42 -1.37
C ARG A 130 7.02 2.72 -0.46
N GLU A 131 8.25 3.20 -0.46
CA GLU A 131 9.32 2.74 0.46
C GLU A 131 8.94 2.96 1.94
N LYS A 132 8.34 4.11 2.27
CA LYS A 132 7.85 4.38 3.64
C LYS A 132 6.57 3.62 3.98
N MET A 133 5.76 3.21 3.00
CA MET A 133 4.59 2.36 3.19
C MET A 133 5.00 0.95 3.63
N GLU A 134 6.09 0.41 3.06
CA GLU A 134 6.67 -0.87 3.50
C GLU A 134 7.12 -0.82 4.97
N ILE A 135 7.67 0.32 5.40
CA ILE A 135 8.06 0.55 6.80
C ILE A 135 6.84 0.65 7.72
N ILE A 136 5.77 1.35 7.30
CA ILE A 136 4.52 1.45 8.08
C ILE A 136 3.82 0.08 8.19
N GLN A 137 3.81 -0.72 7.12
CA GLN A 137 3.27 -2.08 7.15
C GLN A 137 4.07 -2.99 8.09
N ASN A 138 5.40 -2.85 8.15
CA ASN A 138 6.21 -3.57 9.13
C ASN A 138 5.90 -3.17 10.57
N ILE A 139 5.59 -1.90 10.85
CA ILE A 139 5.20 -1.43 12.19
C ILE A 139 3.81 -1.97 12.57
N GLU A 140 2.85 -1.98 11.64
CA GLU A 140 1.50 -2.50 11.87
C GLU A 140 1.50 -4.03 12.14
N ILE A 141 2.42 -4.78 11.50
CA ILE A 141 2.65 -6.20 11.78
C ILE A 141 3.21 -6.41 13.20
N LEU A 142 4.13 -5.55 13.65
CA LEU A 142 4.70 -5.63 15.00
C LEU A 142 3.66 -5.31 16.09
N GLU A 143 2.80 -4.31 15.89
CA GLU A 143 1.67 -4.03 16.80
C GLU A 143 0.67 -5.19 16.86
N ARG A 144 0.45 -5.89 15.75
CA ARG A 144 -0.46 -7.05 15.72
C ARG A 144 0.09 -8.24 16.52
N LEU A 145 1.41 -8.43 16.54
CA LEU A 145 2.06 -9.49 17.32
C LEU A 145 1.98 -9.22 18.82
N ASP A 146 2.21 -7.98 19.26
CA ASP A 146 2.02 -7.58 20.67
C ASP A 146 0.57 -7.78 21.13
N PHE A 147 -0.41 -7.51 20.26
CA PHE A 147 -1.81 -7.77 20.55
C PHE A 147 -2.10 -9.27 20.76
N TYR A 148 -1.59 -10.15 19.91
CA TYR A 148 -1.77 -11.61 20.08
C TYR A 148 -1.03 -12.15 21.31
N GLU A 149 0.14 -11.62 21.64
CA GLU A 149 0.87 -11.97 22.86
C GLU A 149 0.13 -11.50 24.13
N SER A 150 -0.49 -10.33 24.10
CA SER A 150 -1.30 -9.85 25.22
C SER A 150 -2.52 -10.75 25.48
N LEU A 151 -3.15 -11.28 24.43
CA LEU A 151 -4.27 -12.21 24.52
C LEU A 151 -3.84 -13.60 25.01
N SER A 152 -2.68 -14.11 24.59
CA SER A 152 -2.18 -15.41 25.03
C SER A 152 -1.78 -15.38 26.51
N ARG A 153 -1.20 -14.28 27.00
CA ARG A 153 -0.91 -14.07 28.42
C ARG A 153 -2.18 -13.89 29.25
N ALA A 154 -3.21 -13.25 28.71
CA ALA A 154 -4.49 -13.05 29.41
C ALA A 154 -5.34 -14.33 29.50
N ASN A 155 -5.26 -15.23 28.51
CA ASN A 155 -6.00 -16.50 28.49
C ASN A 155 -5.18 -17.70 28.99
N GLY A 156 -3.93 -17.48 29.43
CA GLY A 156 -3.03 -18.50 29.97
C GLY A 156 -2.95 -18.53 31.50
N ALA A 157 -3.92 -17.95 32.21
CA ALA A 157 -4.07 -17.99 33.67
C ALA A 157 -5.21 -18.91 34.07
#